data_AF-A0A2C9LCX8-F1
#
_entry.id   AF-A0A2C9LCX8-F1
#
_cell.length_a   1.000
_cell.length_b   1.000
_cell.length_c   1.000
_cell.angle_alpha   90.00
_cell.angle_beta   90.00
_cell.angle_gamma   90.00
#
_symmetry.space_group_name_H-M   'P 1'
#
loop_
_entity.id
_entity.type
_entity.pdbx_description
1 polymer ?
#
loop_
_entity_poly.entity_id
_entity_poly.type
_entity_poly.pdbx_seq_one_letter_code
_entity_poly.pdbx_strand_id
1 'polypeptide(L)'
;MSRLLSAHDQDEVFDTEFPKCRSRHLYLCQLVCKISKQLRLHFLFSTLSGLVLIFFVIYSLASGQMSGVQVVVESSYVIWQTLIFVWTSIRWGALPSAASSISRNIGAIAWSSQSKLRLQKIQLMIVQFTNEKIGIDIFGLITIDTSLLLMILGTVVTYGVVVVQFQLDKESSGQISENNTDVIR
;
A
#
# COMPACT_ATOMS: atom_id res chain seq x y z
N MET A 1 33.74 39.76 26.10
CA MET A 1 33.62 40.20 24.69
C MET A 1 33.72 39.04 23.68
N SER A 2 34.57 38.01 23.86
CA SER A 2 34.67 36.90 22.88
C SER A 2 33.43 35.99 22.75
N ARG A 3 32.60 35.85 23.80
CA ARG A 3 31.35 35.07 23.73
C ARG A 3 30.24 35.69 22.87
N LEU A 4 30.22 37.02 22.69
CA LEU A 4 29.22 37.70 21.86
C LEU A 4 29.55 37.59 20.37
N LEU A 5 30.83 37.66 20.01
CA LEU A 5 31.30 37.38 18.65
C LEU A 5 31.05 35.93 18.25
N SER A 6 31.30 34.97 19.16
CA SER A 6 31.00 33.55 18.92
C SER A 6 29.50 33.25 18.75
N ALA A 7 28.61 34.03 19.37
CA ALA A 7 27.16 33.85 19.21
C ALA A 7 26.66 34.43 17.89
N HIS A 8 27.22 35.56 17.46
CA HIS A 8 26.88 36.18 16.18
C HIS A 8 27.33 35.33 14.98
N ASP A 9 28.52 34.74 15.08
CA ASP A 9 29.09 33.84 14.07
C ASP A 9 28.29 32.53 13.97
N GLN A 10 27.80 32.00 15.11
CA GLN A 10 26.90 30.84 15.12
C GLN A 10 25.51 31.13 14.54
N ASP A 11 25.01 32.36 14.67
CA ASP A 11 23.72 32.75 14.11
C ASP A 11 23.82 32.90 12.57
N GLU A 12 24.91 33.45 12.03
CA GLU A 12 25.13 33.50 10.57
C GLU A 12 25.30 32.11 9.95
N VAL A 13 26.03 31.20 10.61
CA VAL A 13 26.19 29.81 10.15
C VAL A 13 24.85 29.07 10.19
N PHE A 14 24.04 29.30 11.23
CA PHE A 14 22.70 28.70 11.33
C PHE A 14 21.76 29.23 10.23
N ASP A 15 21.75 30.55 10.00
CA ASP A 15 20.88 31.16 8.99
C ASP A 15 21.27 30.79 7.55
N THR A 16 22.50 30.36 7.31
CA THR A 16 22.96 29.83 6.00
C THR A 16 22.73 28.33 5.83
N GLU A 17 22.92 27.51 6.88
CA GLU A 17 22.77 26.05 6.79
C GLU A 17 21.31 25.57 6.97
N PHE A 18 20.52 26.27 7.78
CA PHE A 18 19.10 25.96 7.99
C PHE A 18 18.27 25.96 6.68
N PRO A 19 18.35 26.97 5.80
CA PRO A 19 17.61 26.96 4.54
C PRO A 19 18.06 25.85 3.58
N LYS A 20 19.35 25.48 3.58
CA LYS A 20 19.84 24.31 2.80
C LYS A 20 19.23 23.01 3.32
N CYS A 21 19.23 22.81 4.64
CA CYS A 21 18.61 21.64 5.27
C CYS A 21 17.11 21.57 5.00
N ARG A 22 16.40 22.70 5.15
CA ARG A 22 14.96 22.83 4.85
C ARG A 22 14.66 22.50 3.39
N SER A 23 15.47 22.99 2.45
CA SER A 23 15.31 22.73 1.01
C SER A 23 15.50 21.25 0.67
N ARG A 24 16.54 20.61 1.21
CA ARG A 24 16.77 19.15 1.06
C ARG A 24 15.60 18.34 1.63
N HIS A 25 15.09 18.73 2.79
CA HIS A 25 13.96 18.06 3.40
C HIS A 25 12.67 18.23 2.59
N LEU A 26 12.39 19.45 2.10
CA LEU A 26 11.26 19.70 1.19
C LEU A 26 11.36 18.87 -0.08
N TYR A 27 12.55 18.76 -0.67
CA TYR A 27 12.78 17.90 -1.82
C TYR A 27 12.49 16.42 -1.50
N LEU A 28 12.96 15.93 -0.35
CA LEU A 28 12.69 14.57 0.11
C LEU A 28 11.18 14.33 0.34
N CYS A 29 10.47 15.28 0.97
CA CYS A 29 9.02 15.22 1.13
C CYS A 29 8.28 15.18 -0.21
N GLN A 30 8.69 16.03 -1.17
CA GLN A 30 8.11 16.02 -2.51
C GLN A 30 8.37 14.70 -3.24
N LEU A 31 9.57 14.15 -3.11
CA LEU A 31 9.93 12.84 -3.66
C LEU A 31 9.07 11.75 -3.04
N VAL A 32 8.97 11.70 -1.71
CA VAL A 32 8.13 10.74 -0.98
C VAL A 32 6.66 10.88 -1.37
N CYS A 33 6.15 12.09 -1.53
CA CYS A 33 4.77 12.33 -1.96
C CYS A 33 4.52 11.84 -3.40
N LYS A 34 5.44 12.11 -4.33
CA LYS A 34 5.37 11.60 -5.71
C LYS A 34 5.43 10.07 -5.74
N ILE A 35 6.38 9.46 -5.02
CA ILE A 35 6.50 8.00 -4.96
C ILE A 35 5.27 7.39 -4.28
N SER A 36 4.77 7.99 -3.20
CA SER A 36 3.54 7.55 -2.53
C SER A 36 2.34 7.55 -3.47
N LYS A 37 2.16 8.62 -4.26
CA LYS A 37 1.10 8.69 -5.28
C LYS A 37 1.25 7.58 -6.33
N GLN A 38 2.46 7.37 -6.84
CA GLN A 38 2.72 6.35 -7.85
C GLN A 38 2.54 4.93 -7.29
N LEU A 39 2.95 4.69 -6.05
CA LEU A 39 2.79 3.40 -5.40
C LEU A 39 1.32 3.12 -5.08
N ARG A 40 0.53 4.12 -4.65
CA ARG A 40 -0.93 3.99 -4.48
C ARG A 40 -1.61 3.55 -5.78
N LEU A 41 -1.22 4.15 -6.89
CA LEU A 41 -1.75 3.80 -8.21
C LEU A 41 -1.32 2.38 -8.63
N HIS A 42 -0.05 2.03 -8.39
CA HIS A 42 0.45 0.68 -8.64
C HIS A 42 -0.29 -0.37 -7.82
N PHE A 43 -0.51 -0.11 -6.53
CA PHE A 43 -1.24 -1.00 -5.63
C PHE A 43 -2.68 -1.20 -6.08
N LEU A 44 -3.38 -0.12 -6.43
CA LEU A 44 -4.75 -0.19 -6.98
C LEU A 44 -4.80 -1.06 -8.24
N PHE A 45 -3.88 -0.83 -9.19
CA PHE A 45 -3.81 -1.60 -10.42
C PHE A 45 -3.48 -3.09 -10.16
N SER A 46 -2.59 -3.35 -9.20
CA SER A 46 -2.22 -4.70 -8.78
C SER A 46 -3.38 -5.44 -8.11
N THR A 47 -4.14 -4.77 -7.25
CA THR A 47 -5.34 -5.34 -6.62
C THR A 47 -6.43 -5.63 -7.64
N LEU A 48 -6.72 -4.69 -8.56
CA LEU A 48 -7.72 -4.88 -9.60
C LEU A 48 -7.36 -6.02 -10.55
N SER A 49 -6.12 -6.05 -11.05
CA SER A 49 -5.64 -7.13 -11.92
C SER A 49 -5.64 -8.48 -11.22
N GLY A 50 -5.24 -8.54 -9.94
CA GLY A 50 -5.30 -9.76 -9.13
C GLY A 50 -6.73 -10.27 -8.96
N LEU A 51 -7.69 -9.38 -8.72
CA LEU A 51 -9.09 -9.76 -8.53
C LEU A 51 -9.72 -10.32 -9.82
N VAL A 52 -9.43 -9.71 -10.98
CA VAL A 52 -9.85 -10.23 -12.30
C VAL A 52 -9.28 -11.63 -12.54
N LEU A 53 -7.99 -11.83 -12.23
CA LEU A 53 -7.35 -13.14 -12.36
C LEU A 53 -7.97 -14.19 -11.45
N ILE A 54 -8.28 -13.86 -10.20
CA ILE A 54 -8.94 -14.80 -9.28
C ILE A 54 -10.30 -15.24 -9.84
N PHE A 55 -11.11 -14.32 -10.35
CA PHE A 55 -12.39 -14.69 -10.98
C PHE A 55 -12.21 -15.54 -12.23
N PHE A 56 -11.19 -15.23 -13.05
CA PHE A 56 -10.86 -16.02 -14.23
C PHE A 56 -10.43 -17.44 -13.88
N VAL A 57 -9.57 -17.61 -12.87
CA VAL A 57 -9.11 -18.92 -12.37
C VAL A 57 -10.30 -19.73 -11.86
N ILE A 58 -11.16 -19.13 -11.03
CA ILE A 58 -12.35 -19.81 -10.47
C ILE A 58 -13.28 -20.29 -11.58
N TYR A 59 -13.56 -19.42 -12.56
CA TYR A 59 -14.42 -19.78 -13.70
C TYR A 59 -13.81 -20.90 -14.54
N SER A 60 -12.52 -20.80 -14.84
CA SER A 60 -11.81 -21.76 -15.67
C SER A 60 -11.70 -23.12 -14.97
N LEU A 61 -11.45 -23.13 -13.65
CA LEU A 61 -11.45 -24.34 -12.83
C LEU A 61 -12.83 -25.00 -12.80
N ALA A 62 -13.89 -24.21 -12.58
CA ALA A 62 -15.27 -24.71 -12.49
C ALA A 62 -15.84 -25.19 -13.83
N SER A 63 -15.33 -24.68 -14.96
CA SER A 63 -15.73 -25.14 -16.30
C SER A 63 -14.98 -26.40 -16.75
N GLY A 64 -13.99 -26.86 -15.99
CA GLY A 64 -13.15 -28.02 -16.36
C GLY A 64 -12.32 -27.81 -17.62
N GLN A 65 -12.23 -26.59 -18.15
CA GLN A 65 -11.58 -26.28 -19.43
C GLN A 65 -10.06 -26.11 -19.31
N MET A 66 -9.51 -26.09 -18.10
CA MET A 66 -8.09 -25.85 -17.90
C MET A 66 -7.23 -27.08 -18.13
N SER A 67 -6.19 -26.93 -18.95
CA SER A 67 -5.11 -27.90 -18.96
C SER A 67 -4.27 -27.77 -17.68
N GLY A 68 -3.67 -28.88 -17.23
CA GLY A 68 -2.80 -28.86 -16.05
C GLY A 68 -1.65 -27.83 -16.16
N VAL A 69 -1.19 -27.52 -17.37
CA VAL A 69 -0.17 -26.48 -17.62
C VAL A 69 -0.71 -25.09 -17.31
N GLN A 70 -1.96 -24.78 -17.66
CA GLN A 70 -2.56 -23.47 -17.38
C GLN A 70 -2.73 -23.24 -15.88
N VAL A 71 -3.13 -24.26 -15.12
CA VAL A 71 -3.24 -24.19 -13.65
C VAL A 71 -1.89 -23.85 -13.01
N VAL A 72 -0.80 -24.45 -13.50
CA VAL A 72 0.56 -24.17 -13.01
C VAL A 72 0.97 -22.74 -13.33
N VAL A 73 0.70 -22.24 -14.54
CA VAL A 73 1.04 -20.86 -14.93
C VAL A 73 0.26 -19.86 -14.08
N GLU A 74 -1.05 -20.04 -13.92
CA GLU A 74 -1.89 -19.10 -13.18
C GLU A 74 -1.56 -19.07 -11.68
N SER A 75 -1.36 -20.25 -11.07
CA SER A 75 -0.94 -20.33 -9.67
C SER A 75 0.44 -19.68 -9.45
N SER A 76 1.39 -19.87 -10.37
CA SER A 76 2.70 -19.21 -10.30
C SER A 76 2.59 -17.68 -10.36
N TYR A 77 1.67 -17.16 -11.19
CA TYR A 77 1.43 -15.73 -11.31
C TYR A 77 0.82 -15.14 -10.03
N VAL A 78 -0.14 -15.85 -9.42
CA VAL A 78 -0.76 -15.44 -8.13
C VAL A 78 0.29 -15.41 -7.02
N ILE A 79 1.16 -16.42 -6.95
CA ILE A 79 2.27 -16.46 -5.98
C ILE A 79 3.21 -15.28 -6.20
N TRP A 80 3.60 -15.01 -7.44
CA TRP A 80 4.48 -13.89 -7.79
C TRP A 80 3.89 -12.53 -7.40
N GLN A 81 2.61 -12.31 -7.71
CA GLN A 81 1.89 -11.09 -7.31
C GLN A 81 1.84 -10.92 -5.79
N THR A 82 1.60 -12.01 -5.07
CA THR A 82 1.57 -12.00 -3.59
C THR A 82 2.93 -11.63 -3.01
N LEU A 83 4.03 -12.16 -3.58
CA LEU A 83 5.38 -11.83 -3.15
C LEU A 83 5.71 -10.34 -3.38
N ILE A 84 5.37 -9.80 -4.54
CA ILE A 84 5.55 -8.36 -4.85
C ILE A 84 4.74 -7.50 -3.87
N PHE A 85 3.50 -7.89 -3.60
CA PHE A 85 2.62 -7.21 -2.66
C PHE A 85 3.20 -7.17 -1.24
N VAL A 86 3.68 -8.31 -0.75
CA VAL A 86 4.30 -8.39 0.59
C VAL A 86 5.59 -7.57 0.64
N TRP A 87 6.44 -7.68 -0.39
CA TRP A 87 7.69 -6.93 -0.48
C TRP A 87 7.46 -5.42 -0.46
N THR A 88 6.55 -4.93 -1.28
CA THR A 88 6.18 -3.50 -1.34
C THR A 88 5.56 -3.04 -0.03
N SER A 89 4.68 -3.83 0.57
CA SER A 89 4.04 -3.52 1.86
C SER A 89 5.07 -3.39 3.00
N ILE A 90 6.05 -4.29 3.10
CA ILE A 90 7.09 -4.24 4.15
C ILE A 90 7.97 -3.00 3.97
N ARG A 91 8.45 -2.75 2.73
CA ARG A 91 9.33 -1.61 2.44
C ARG A 91 8.65 -0.27 2.67
N TRP A 92 7.35 -0.19 2.41
CA TRP A 92 6.59 1.05 2.59
C TRP A 92 6.01 1.22 3.99
N GLY A 93 5.68 0.15 4.69
CA GLY A 93 5.35 0.19 6.12
C GLY A 93 6.50 0.66 7.00
N ALA A 94 7.75 0.51 6.53
CA ALA A 94 8.94 1.05 7.20
C ALA A 94 9.16 2.56 7.00
N LEU A 95 8.48 3.19 6.03
CA LEU A 95 8.67 4.61 5.72
C LEU A 95 8.07 5.54 6.80
N PRO A 96 6.84 5.30 7.31
CA PRO A 96 6.29 6.07 8.44
C PRO A 96 7.10 5.89 9.74
N SER A 97 7.64 4.69 9.99
CA SER A 97 8.48 4.45 11.18
C SER A 97 9.82 5.18 11.08
N ALA A 98 10.43 5.24 9.89
CA ALA A 98 11.62 6.03 9.64
C ALA A 98 11.35 7.54 9.78
N ALA A 99 10.22 8.04 9.26
CA ALA A 99 9.84 9.45 9.37
C ALA A 99 9.58 9.88 10.82
N SER A 100 8.87 9.04 11.60
CA SER A 100 8.64 9.28 13.03
C SER A 100 9.91 9.14 13.88
N SER A 101 10.90 8.35 13.45
CA SER A 101 12.20 8.29 14.11
C SER A 101 12.97 9.62 14.01
N ILE A 102 12.85 10.33 12.88
CA ILE A 102 13.49 11.63 12.65
C ILE A 102 12.87 12.69 13.57
N SER A 103 11.54 12.75 13.67
CA SER A 103 10.88 13.71 14.57
C SER A 103 11.24 13.45 16.04
N ARG A 104 11.34 12.17 16.44
CA ARG A 104 11.75 11.77 17.80
C ARG A 104 13.21 12.15 18.11
N ASN A 105 14.12 11.97 17.16
CA ASN A 105 15.52 12.37 17.31
C ASN A 105 15.70 13.89 17.40
N ILE A 106 14.93 14.66 16.64
CA ILE A 106 14.92 16.13 16.71
C ILE A 106 14.32 16.60 18.05
N GLY A 107 13.28 15.94 18.55
CA GLY A 107 12.68 16.22 19.86
C GLY A 107 13.58 15.88 21.05
N ALA A 108 14.53 14.95 20.89
CA ALA A 108 15.47 14.55 21.94
C ALA A 108 16.68 15.49 22.09
N ILE A 109 16.91 16.40 21.12
CA ILE A 109 17.95 17.42 21.23
C ILE A 109 17.51 18.44 22.30
N ALA A 110 18.37 18.70 23.29
CA ALA A 110 18.08 19.68 24.34
C ALA A 110 18.16 21.11 23.77
N TRP A 111 17.01 21.65 23.35
CA TRP A 111 16.90 23.01 22.79
C TRP A 111 16.96 24.12 23.85
N SER A 112 17.15 23.78 25.13
CA SER A 112 17.03 24.72 26.26
C SER A 112 18.05 25.88 26.26
N SER A 113 19.14 25.79 25.48
CA SER A 113 20.14 26.86 25.34
C SER A 113 20.00 27.71 24.07
N GLN A 114 19.03 27.42 23.20
CA GLN A 114 18.88 28.07 21.89
C GLN A 114 17.90 29.26 21.93
N SER A 115 18.09 30.23 21.03
CA SER A 115 17.25 31.43 21.00
C SER A 115 15.77 31.08 20.70
N LYS A 116 14.83 31.77 21.38
CA LYS A 116 13.38 31.53 21.27
C LYS A 116 12.88 31.51 19.83
N LEU A 117 13.48 32.34 18.96
CA LEU A 117 13.11 32.49 17.55
C LEU A 117 13.54 31.28 16.70
N ARG A 118 14.66 30.62 17.04
CA ARG A 118 15.09 29.34 16.42
C ARG A 118 14.21 28.19 16.86
N LEU A 119 13.89 28.14 18.14
CA LEU A 119 13.05 27.11 18.75
C LEU A 119 11.65 27.10 18.14
N GLN A 120 11.09 28.29 17.89
CA GLN A 120 9.78 28.46 17.26
C GLN A 120 9.76 27.98 15.80
N LYS A 121 10.79 28.31 15.01
CA LYS A 121 10.93 27.84 13.61
C LYS A 121 11.02 26.31 13.53
N ILE A 122 11.75 25.69 14.45
CA ILE A 122 11.94 24.24 14.51
C ILE A 122 10.68 23.53 15.01
N GLN A 123 10.01 24.07 16.03
CA GLN A 123 8.72 23.54 16.49
C GLN A 123 7.66 23.57 15.39
N LEU A 124 7.58 24.65 14.61
CA LEU A 124 6.59 24.78 13.52
C LEU A 124 6.84 23.72 12.43
N MET A 125 8.11 23.45 12.13
CA MET A 125 8.55 22.37 11.24
C MET A 125 8.21 20.98 11.80
N ILE A 126 8.46 20.72 13.09
CA ILE A 126 8.11 19.44 13.76
C ILE A 126 6.59 19.23 13.82
N VAL A 127 5.81 20.27 14.11
CA VAL A 127 4.34 20.19 14.15
C VAL A 127 3.80 19.87 12.75
N GLN A 128 4.36 20.47 11.69
CA GLN A 128 4.01 20.08 10.32
C GLN A 128 4.35 18.60 10.02
N PHE A 129 5.46 18.08 10.54
CA PHE A 129 5.80 16.65 10.39
C PHE A 129 4.91 15.70 11.18
N THR A 130 4.41 16.13 12.33
CA THR A 130 3.64 15.27 13.23
C THR A 130 2.15 15.24 12.84
N ASN A 131 1.65 16.27 12.17
CA ASN A 131 0.24 16.37 11.77
C ASN A 131 -0.10 15.68 10.44
N GLU A 132 0.88 15.39 9.57
CA GLU A 132 0.60 14.54 8.42
C GLU A 132 0.43 13.09 8.90
N LYS A 133 -0.81 12.62 8.96
CA LYS A 133 -1.10 11.19 9.04
C LYS A 133 -0.49 10.53 7.80
N ILE A 134 0.72 10.00 7.93
CA ILE A 134 1.32 9.09 6.95
C ILE A 134 0.63 7.73 7.09
N GLY A 135 -0.67 7.70 6.85
CA GLY A 135 -1.44 6.49 6.62
C GLY A 135 -1.40 6.18 5.13
N ILE A 136 -1.25 4.89 4.78
CA ILE A 136 -1.40 4.43 3.39
C ILE A 136 -2.90 4.45 3.09
N ASP A 137 -3.41 5.65 2.85
CA ASP A 137 -4.78 5.88 2.44
C ASP A 137 -4.81 5.88 0.90
N ILE A 138 -5.42 4.87 0.30
CA ILE A 138 -5.55 4.81 -1.16
C ILE A 138 -6.64 5.82 -1.53
N PHE A 139 -6.20 7.01 -1.95
CA PHE A 139 -7.04 8.10 -2.44
C PHE A 139 -8.14 8.60 -1.47
N GLY A 140 -8.06 8.30 -0.17
CA GLY A 140 -9.11 8.68 0.80
C GLY A 140 -10.43 7.93 0.59
N LEU A 141 -10.44 6.96 -0.31
CA LEU A 141 -11.58 6.09 -0.63
C LEU A 141 -11.45 4.76 0.12
N ILE A 142 -10.21 4.31 0.34
CA ILE A 142 -9.90 2.98 0.84
C ILE A 142 -8.64 3.06 1.72
N THR A 143 -8.82 2.93 3.03
CA THR A 143 -7.74 2.53 3.92
C THR A 143 -7.46 1.05 3.70
N ILE A 144 -6.19 0.68 3.50
CA ILE A 144 -5.76 -0.72 3.56
C ILE A 144 -5.91 -1.16 5.01
N ASP A 145 -7.12 -1.57 5.36
CA ASP A 145 -7.50 -2.10 6.65
C ASP A 145 -7.82 -3.58 6.48
N THR A 146 -7.69 -4.32 7.58
CA THR A 146 -8.02 -5.75 7.69
C THR A 146 -9.44 -6.01 7.17
N SER A 147 -10.34 -5.05 7.37
CA SER A 147 -11.71 -4.99 6.86
C SER A 147 -11.82 -5.16 5.34
N LEU A 148 -10.91 -4.54 4.56
CA LEU A 148 -10.92 -4.66 3.10
C LEU A 148 -10.42 -6.02 2.63
N LEU A 149 -9.42 -6.59 3.29
CA LEU A 149 -8.96 -7.95 3.00
C LEU A 149 -10.08 -8.96 3.27
N LEU A 150 -10.80 -8.80 4.38
CA LEU A 150 -11.98 -9.61 4.70
C LEU A 150 -13.09 -9.45 3.65
N MET A 151 -13.34 -8.23 3.16
CA MET A 151 -14.33 -7.98 2.11
C MET A 151 -13.94 -8.63 0.77
N ILE A 152 -12.67 -8.51 0.35
CA ILE A 152 -12.18 -9.16 -0.87
C ILE A 152 -12.26 -10.68 -0.72
N LEU A 153 -11.83 -11.23 0.41
CA LEU A 153 -11.91 -12.66 0.67
C LEU A 153 -13.36 -13.16 0.66
N GLY A 154 -14.28 -12.42 1.29
CA GLY A 154 -15.70 -12.73 1.29
C GLY A 154 -16.29 -12.74 -0.12
N THR A 155 -16.01 -11.71 -0.93
CA THR A 155 -16.50 -11.64 -2.32
C THR A 155 -15.95 -12.76 -3.21
N VAL A 156 -14.67 -13.13 -3.05
CA VAL A 156 -14.06 -14.27 -3.75
C VAL A 156 -14.75 -15.58 -3.38
N VAL A 157 -14.99 -15.82 -2.08
CA VAL A 157 -15.67 -17.04 -1.61
C VAL A 157 -17.10 -17.10 -2.11
N THR A 158 -17.87 -16.02 -1.99
CA THR A 158 -19.26 -15.97 -2.47
C THR A 158 -19.33 -16.22 -3.98
N TYR A 159 -18.47 -15.57 -4.77
CA TYR A 159 -18.42 -15.81 -6.21
C TYR A 159 -18.05 -17.27 -6.53
N GLY A 160 -17.06 -17.83 -5.83
CA GLY A 160 -16.66 -19.23 -5.99
C GLY A 160 -17.82 -20.20 -5.77
N VAL A 161 -18.58 -20.01 -4.68
CA VAL A 161 -19.76 -20.85 -4.38
C VAL A 161 -20.81 -20.74 -5.49
N VAL A 162 -21.13 -19.52 -5.93
CA VAL A 162 -22.14 -19.29 -6.98
C VAL A 162 -21.72 -19.95 -8.29
N VAL A 163 -20.47 -19.80 -8.71
CA VAL A 163 -19.98 -20.39 -9.96
C VAL A 163 -20.00 -21.92 -9.88
N VAL A 164 -19.57 -22.52 -8.77
CA VAL A 164 -19.60 -23.98 -8.60
C VAL A 164 -21.04 -24.49 -8.63
N GLN A 165 -21.98 -23.83 -7.96
CA GLN A 165 -23.40 -24.21 -7.97
C GLN A 165 -23.99 -24.15 -9.39
N PHE A 166 -23.73 -23.07 -10.13
CA PHE A 166 -24.23 -22.94 -11.51
C PHE A 166 -23.68 -24.00 -12.47
N GLN A 167 -22.46 -24.49 -12.25
CA GLN A 167 -21.88 -25.55 -13.08
C GLN A 167 -22.43 -26.93 -12.70
N LEU A 168 -22.61 -27.22 -11.41
CA LEU A 168 -23.24 -28.46 -10.94
C LEU A 168 -24.69 -28.60 -11.45
N ASP A 169 -25.46 -27.52 -11.45
CA ASP A 169 -26.83 -27.53 -11.97
C ASP A 169 -26.89 -27.80 -13.48
N LYS A 170 -25.88 -27.33 -14.24
CA LYS A 170 -25.75 -27.62 -15.68
C LYS A 170 -25.45 -29.09 -15.94
N GLU A 171 -24.52 -29.69 -15.19
CA GLU A 171 -24.19 -31.12 -15.33
C GLU A 171 -25.38 -32.02 -14.99
N SER A 172 -26.10 -31.70 -13.91
CA SER A 172 -27.30 -32.42 -13.50
C SER A 172 -28.43 -32.34 -14.54
N SER A 173 -28.63 -31.15 -15.13
CA SER A 173 -29.65 -30.95 -16.17
C SER A 173 -29.29 -31.63 -17.49
N GLY A 174 -28.00 -31.74 -17.83
CA GLY A 174 -27.52 -32.42 -19.03
C GLY A 174 -27.76 -33.94 -19.01
N GLN A 175 -27.50 -34.60 -17.88
CA GLN A 175 -27.71 -36.05 -17.74
C GLN A 175 -29.18 -36.47 -17.81
N ILE A 176 -30.12 -35.65 -17.33
CA ILE A 176 -31.56 -35.95 -17.41
C ILE A 176 -32.06 -35.89 -18.86
N SER A 177 -31.47 -35.04 -19.70
CA SER A 177 -31.87 -34.92 -21.11
C SER A 177 -31.35 -36.07 -21.98
N GLU A 178 -30.17 -36.63 -21.69
CA GLU A 178 -29.66 -37.81 -22.41
C GLU A 178 -30.49 -39.06 -22.10
N ASN A 179 -30.83 -39.29 -20.84
CA ASN A 179 -31.53 -40.50 -20.42
C ASN A 179 -32.98 -40.59 -20.94
N ASN A 180 -33.64 -39.46 -21.21
CA ASN A 180 -34.98 -39.45 -21.83
C ASN A 180 -34.97 -39.71 -23.34
N THR A 181 -33.81 -39.60 -24.01
CA THR A 181 -33.73 -39.80 -25.46
C THR A 181 -33.49 -41.27 -25.81
N ASP A 182 -32.83 -42.03 -24.94
CA ASP A 182 -32.60 -43.46 -25.10
C ASP A 182 -33.81 -44.34 -24.71
N VAL A 183 -34.78 -43.81 -23.96
CA VAL A 183 -35.99 -44.55 -23.55
C VAL A 183 -37.07 -44.54 -24.65
N ILE A 184 -36.92 -43.75 -25.72
CA ILE A 184 -37.90 -43.62 -26.82
C ILE A 184 -37.47 -44.43 -28.07
N ARG A 185 -36.41 -45.23 -28.00
CA ARG A 185 -36.00 -46.15 -29.09
C ARG A 185 -36.28 -47.60 -28.76
#